data_AF-A0A5M6CZZ3-F1
#
_entry.id   AF-A0A5M6CZZ3-F1
#
_cell.length_a   1.000
_cell.length_b   1.000
_cell.length_c   1.000
_cell.angle_alpha   90.00
_cell.angle_beta   90.00
_cell.angle_gamma   90.00
#
_symmetry.space_group_name_H-M   'P 1'
#
loop_
_entity.id
_entity.type
_entity.pdbx_description
1 polymer ?
#
loop_
_entity_poly.entity_id
_entity_poly.type
_entity_poly.pdbx_seq_one_letter_code
_entity_poly.pdbx_strand_id
1 'polypeptide(L)'
;MMKQVYCKYLVLVFFTLTVGCQPEYVEPASTVGTTNSEDLWKKPGKPCPEYFYFYGQSKIDLGTVNTSKIILGFQEGITAAQKARFVAQFPYLHRIQNEFNTGSADATVVQLKDGLSCAQVEAILFKLAKKREIRYATPFFQSPFEANLLGITNQFIVNLKPGYSAADMKKLTKRTKTQIVEQLGDYTFILSADKYAAGHALQMANKFARFYQVESSEPDFYYGF
;
A
#
# COMPACT_ATOMS: atom_id res chain seq x y z
N MET A 1 -78.20 31.02 -4.64
CA MET A 1 -77.99 31.34 -3.21
C MET A 1 -77.58 30.06 -2.49
N MET A 2 -76.28 29.78 -2.33
CA MET A 2 -75.75 28.80 -1.36
C MET A 2 -74.21 28.87 -1.31
N LYS A 3 -73.67 28.58 -0.13
CA LYS A 3 -72.45 29.14 0.46
C LYS A 3 -71.15 28.45 0.04
N GLN A 4 -70.08 29.25 -0.01
CA GLN A 4 -68.68 28.82 0.10
C GLN A 4 -68.43 28.08 1.42
N VAL A 5 -67.61 27.03 1.38
CA VAL A 5 -66.86 26.53 2.55
C VAL A 5 -65.41 26.33 2.13
N TYR A 6 -64.55 27.20 2.66
CA TYR A 6 -63.09 27.10 2.60
C TYR A 6 -62.62 26.09 3.65
N CYS A 7 -61.82 25.10 3.25
CA CYS A 7 -61.08 24.27 4.20
C CYS A 7 -59.59 24.66 4.14
N LYS A 8 -59.17 25.52 5.08
CA LYS A 8 -57.77 25.85 5.35
C LYS A 8 -57.12 24.66 6.05
N TYR A 9 -56.23 23.93 5.38
CA TYR A 9 -55.31 23.01 6.06
C TYR A 9 -54.08 23.78 6.52
N LEU A 10 -54.08 24.06 7.82
CA LEU A 10 -52.97 24.60 8.59
C LEU A 10 -52.06 23.41 8.98
N VAL A 11 -51.02 23.14 8.19
CA VAL A 11 -50.01 22.13 8.53
C VAL A 11 -49.05 22.73 9.55
N LEU A 12 -49.18 22.24 10.78
CA LEU A 12 -48.44 22.65 11.96
C LEU A 12 -47.11 21.86 11.99
N VAL A 13 -46.01 22.53 11.66
CA VAL A 13 -44.65 21.96 11.70
C VAL A 13 -44.14 21.99 13.13
N PHE A 14 -44.13 20.83 13.80
CA PHE A 14 -43.47 20.64 15.09
C PHE A 14 -41.97 20.41 14.87
N PHE A 15 -41.17 21.47 15.04
CA PHE A 15 -39.71 21.39 15.11
C PHE A 15 -39.33 21.03 16.56
N THR A 16 -39.12 19.74 16.84
CA THR A 16 -38.53 19.30 18.12
C THR A 16 -37.02 19.48 18.03
N LEU A 17 -36.52 20.62 18.52
CA LEU A 17 -35.11 20.86 18.79
C LEU A 17 -34.69 20.02 20.00
N THR A 18 -34.15 18.82 19.74
CA THR A 18 -33.39 18.09 20.76
C THR A 18 -32.04 18.81 20.91
N VAL A 19 -31.88 19.58 21.98
CA VAL A 19 -30.58 20.10 22.41
C VAL A 19 -29.76 18.92 22.92
N GLY A 20 -28.96 18.32 22.04
CA GLY A 20 -27.95 17.35 22.43
C GLY A 20 -26.75 18.08 23.05
N CYS A 21 -26.44 17.79 24.31
CA CYS A 21 -25.13 18.06 24.89
C CYS A 21 -24.06 17.37 24.03
N GLN A 22 -23.32 18.14 23.24
CA GLN A 22 -22.08 17.67 22.67
C GLN A 22 -21.02 17.74 23.79
N PRO A 23 -20.30 16.66 24.09
CA PRO A 23 -19.11 16.76 24.94
C PRO A 23 -18.11 17.68 24.22
N GLU A 24 -17.78 18.78 24.87
CA GLU A 24 -16.74 19.69 24.41
C GLU A 24 -15.42 18.92 24.39
N TYR A 25 -14.95 18.59 23.18
CA TYR A 25 -13.66 17.98 22.98
C TYR A 25 -12.59 19.02 23.29
N VAL A 26 -12.06 18.95 24.52
CA VAL A 26 -10.86 19.69 24.90
C VAL A 26 -9.68 18.98 24.24
N GLU A 27 -9.09 19.64 23.25
CA GLU A 27 -7.84 19.21 22.64
C GLU A 27 -6.79 19.05 23.75
N PRO A 28 -6.17 17.87 23.93
CA PRO A 28 -5.11 17.75 24.92
C PRO A 28 -4.00 18.72 24.52
N ALA A 29 -3.65 19.61 25.45
CA ALA A 29 -2.57 20.56 25.29
C ALA A 29 -1.36 19.80 24.71
N SER A 30 -0.97 20.20 23.50
CA SER A 30 0.22 19.68 22.85
C SER A 30 1.40 20.09 23.73
N THR A 31 1.81 19.20 24.63
CA THR A 31 3.14 19.26 25.19
C THR A 31 4.08 19.08 24.02
N VAL A 32 4.64 20.20 23.56
CA VAL A 32 5.80 20.24 22.67
C VAL A 32 6.96 19.66 23.47
N GLY A 33 6.93 18.35 23.66
CA GLY A 33 8.08 17.56 24.01
C GLY A 33 8.88 17.40 22.73
N THR A 34 9.96 18.16 22.63
CA THR A 34 11.12 17.86 21.79
C THR A 34 11.60 16.44 22.10
N THR A 35 10.92 15.45 21.53
CA THR A 35 11.41 14.08 21.47
C THR A 35 12.35 14.04 20.29
N ASN A 36 13.65 14.07 20.60
CA ASN A 36 14.69 13.81 19.63
C ASN A 36 14.31 12.53 18.87
N SER A 37 14.17 12.63 17.54
CA SER A 37 13.76 11.53 16.66
C SER A 37 14.73 10.33 16.66
N GLU A 38 15.80 10.41 17.44
CA GLU A 38 16.82 9.40 17.66
C GLU A 38 16.49 8.44 18.82
N ASP A 39 15.47 8.71 19.65
CA ASP A 39 15.13 7.84 20.79
C ASP A 39 14.01 6.82 20.51
N LEU A 40 13.44 6.81 19.30
CA LEU A 40 12.46 5.80 18.89
C LEU A 40 13.09 4.41 18.64
N TRP A 41 14.42 4.31 18.59
CA TRP A 41 15.14 3.10 18.18
C TRP A 41 15.58 2.18 19.34
N LYS A 42 15.30 2.57 20.61
CA LYS A 42 15.78 1.86 21.82
C LYS A 42 14.73 1.07 22.61
N LYS A 43 13.46 1.07 22.21
CA LYS A 43 12.41 0.31 22.91
C LYS A 43 12.31 -1.12 22.35
N PRO A 44 12.08 -2.15 23.20
CA PRO A 44 11.81 -3.51 22.72
C PRO A 44 10.58 -3.45 21.80
N GLY A 45 10.81 -3.72 20.52
CA GLY A 45 9.84 -3.51 19.46
C GLY A 45 8.67 -4.49 19.55
N LYS A 46 7.53 -4.09 18.99
CA LYS A 46 6.44 -5.02 18.69
C LYS A 46 6.98 -6.22 17.89
N PRO A 47 6.45 -7.44 18.08
CA PRO A 47 6.82 -8.57 17.25
C PRO A 47 6.61 -8.21 15.77
N CYS A 48 7.54 -8.63 14.93
CA CYS A 48 7.49 -8.29 13.51
C CYS A 48 6.34 -9.01 12.84
N PRO A 49 5.57 -8.32 11.97
CA PRO A 49 4.52 -8.97 11.20
C PRO A 49 5.15 -10.06 10.31
N GLU A 50 4.45 -11.18 10.22
CA GLU A 50 4.75 -12.21 9.24
C GLU A 50 3.94 -11.97 7.96
N TYR A 51 4.58 -12.24 6.83
CA TYR A 51 4.03 -12.07 5.49
C TYR A 51 3.93 -13.40 4.77
N PHE A 52 3.03 -13.44 3.81
CA PHE A 52 2.82 -14.58 2.92
C PHE A 52 2.26 -14.09 1.60
N TYR A 53 2.28 -14.96 0.59
CA TYR A 53 1.50 -14.78 -0.63
C TYR A 53 0.78 -16.07 -1.03
N PHE A 54 -0.16 -15.98 -1.97
CA PHE A 54 -0.76 -17.16 -2.59
C PHE A 54 -0.09 -17.46 -3.93
N TYR A 55 0.27 -18.73 -4.15
CA TYR A 55 0.68 -19.26 -5.45
C TYR A 55 -0.30 -20.37 -5.83
N GLY A 56 -1.18 -20.10 -6.79
CA GLY A 56 -2.37 -20.92 -7.01
C GLY A 56 -3.24 -20.98 -5.74
N GLN A 57 -3.46 -22.19 -5.23
CA GLN A 57 -4.23 -22.43 -3.99
C GLN A 57 -3.35 -22.55 -2.74
N SER A 58 -2.03 -22.48 -2.88
CA SER A 58 -1.08 -22.67 -1.79
C SER A 58 -0.71 -21.34 -1.15
N LYS A 59 -0.72 -21.30 0.19
CA LYS A 59 -0.16 -20.19 0.96
C LYS A 59 1.34 -20.42 1.13
N ILE A 60 2.15 -19.47 0.68
CA ILE A 60 3.61 -19.48 0.79
C ILE A 60 4.02 -18.44 1.82
N ASP A 61 4.65 -18.87 2.91
CA ASP A 61 5.12 -17.98 3.96
C ASP A 61 6.44 -17.32 3.57
N LEU A 62 6.50 -15.99 3.73
CA LEU A 62 7.69 -15.16 3.49
C LEU A 62 8.43 -14.81 4.79
N GLY A 63 7.84 -15.13 5.94
CA GLY A 63 8.37 -14.74 7.25
C GLY A 63 8.34 -13.22 7.45
N THR A 64 9.40 -12.67 8.03
CA THR A 64 9.50 -11.24 8.34
C THR A 64 10.31 -10.49 7.28
N VAL A 65 10.14 -9.17 7.22
CA VAL A 65 10.88 -8.33 6.26
C VAL A 65 12.40 -8.43 6.46
N ASN A 66 13.13 -8.50 5.35
CA ASN A 66 14.58 -8.43 5.34
C ASN A 66 15.05 -7.03 5.76
N THR A 67 16.16 -6.98 6.49
CA THR A 67 16.68 -5.74 7.11
C THR A 67 17.82 -5.08 6.35
N SER A 68 18.25 -5.65 5.22
CA SER A 68 19.40 -5.17 4.45
C SER A 68 19.03 -4.31 3.25
N LYS A 69 17.83 -4.46 2.67
CA LYS A 69 17.41 -3.77 1.44
C LYS A 69 15.91 -3.48 1.42
N ILE A 70 15.53 -2.45 0.66
CA ILE A 70 14.14 -2.11 0.32
C ILE A 70 14.06 -1.74 -1.16
N ILE A 71 12.83 -1.74 -1.70
CA ILE A 71 12.53 -1.19 -3.03
C ILE A 71 11.80 0.14 -2.86
N LEU A 72 12.25 1.14 -3.62
CA LEU A 72 11.57 2.42 -3.78
C LEU A 72 11.18 2.61 -5.24
N GLY A 73 9.91 2.88 -5.47
CA GLY A 73 9.44 3.47 -6.73
C GLY A 73 9.38 4.97 -6.60
N PHE A 74 10.18 5.68 -7.39
CA PHE A 74 10.10 7.14 -7.45
C PHE A 74 8.97 7.61 -8.37
N GLN A 75 8.53 8.85 -8.19
CA GLN A 75 7.69 9.55 -9.15
C GLN A 75 8.40 9.68 -10.50
N GLU A 76 7.63 9.78 -11.58
CA GLU A 76 8.17 10.03 -12.91
C GLU A 76 8.94 11.36 -12.96
N GLY A 77 9.98 11.39 -13.80
CA GLY A 77 10.84 12.58 -13.97
C GLY A 77 11.89 12.79 -12.87
N ILE A 78 11.90 11.99 -11.80
CA ILE A 78 12.97 12.05 -10.79
C ILE A 78 14.25 11.42 -11.37
N THR A 79 15.26 12.27 -11.59
CA THR A 79 16.56 11.88 -12.15
C THR A 79 17.41 11.07 -11.17
N ALA A 80 18.37 10.30 -11.67
CA ALA A 80 19.31 9.54 -10.83
C ALA A 80 20.02 10.43 -9.78
N ALA A 81 20.43 11.65 -10.15
CA ALA A 81 21.02 12.60 -9.22
C ALA A 81 20.06 13.03 -8.10
N GLN A 82 18.77 13.20 -8.41
CA GLN A 82 17.75 13.51 -7.41
C GLN A 82 17.47 12.31 -6.50
N LYS A 83 17.42 11.08 -7.04
CA LYS A 83 17.29 9.84 -6.25
C LYS A 83 18.45 9.70 -5.28
N ALA A 84 19.69 9.89 -5.74
CA ALA A 84 20.88 9.82 -4.89
C ALA A 84 20.84 10.86 -3.76
N ARG A 85 20.43 12.10 -4.06
CA ARG A 85 20.23 13.15 -3.03
C ARG A 85 19.13 12.78 -2.05
N PHE A 86 18.00 12.23 -2.52
CA PHE A 86 16.92 11.76 -1.65
C PHE A 86 17.43 10.67 -0.70
N VAL A 87 18.16 9.67 -1.21
CA VAL A 87 18.72 8.59 -0.37
C VAL A 87 19.69 9.15 0.69
N ALA A 88 20.56 10.09 0.31
CA ALA A 88 21.51 10.71 1.22
C ALA A 88 20.87 11.54 2.35
N GLN A 89 19.62 11.97 2.20
CA GLN A 89 18.89 12.72 3.24
C GLN A 89 18.46 11.85 4.43
N PHE A 90 18.45 10.52 4.29
CA PHE A 90 17.94 9.62 5.32
C PHE A 90 19.07 8.80 5.95
N PRO A 91 19.33 8.95 7.26
CA PRO A 91 20.49 8.32 7.90
C PRO A 91 20.40 6.79 7.99
N TYR A 92 19.24 6.19 7.75
CA TYR A 92 19.02 4.74 7.74
C TYR A 92 19.15 4.11 6.34
N LEU A 93 19.25 4.93 5.29
CA LEU A 93 19.57 4.47 3.94
C LEU A 93 21.07 4.58 3.73
N HIS A 94 21.66 3.60 3.03
CA HIS A 94 23.09 3.56 2.74
C HIS A 94 23.38 4.06 1.32
N ARG A 95 22.93 3.33 0.30
CA ARG A 95 23.15 3.67 -1.11
C ARG A 95 22.11 3.01 -2.02
N ILE A 96 21.95 3.56 -3.22
CA ILE A 96 21.25 2.87 -4.32
C ILE A 96 22.20 1.74 -4.79
N GLN A 97 21.71 0.50 -4.79
CA GLN A 97 22.47 -0.65 -5.26
C GLN A 97 22.19 -0.98 -6.72
N ASN A 98 20.91 -0.92 -7.10
CA ASN A 98 20.48 -1.24 -8.44
C ASN A 98 19.24 -0.42 -8.82
N GLU A 99 19.06 -0.20 -10.10
CA GLU A 99 17.86 0.37 -10.68
C GLU A 99 17.38 -0.54 -11.80
N PHE A 100 16.08 -0.81 -11.80
CA PHE A 100 15.44 -1.70 -12.74
C PHE A 100 14.22 -1.01 -13.34
N ASN A 101 14.08 -1.14 -14.66
CA ASN A 101 12.98 -0.60 -15.42
C ASN A 101 12.56 -1.62 -16.48
N THR A 102 11.39 -2.24 -16.31
CA THR A 102 10.80 -3.17 -17.31
C THR A 102 9.77 -2.50 -18.21
N GLY A 103 9.78 -1.16 -18.30
CA GLY A 103 8.75 -0.38 -19.00
C GLY A 103 7.42 -0.31 -18.23
N SER A 104 7.20 -1.22 -17.28
CA SER A 104 5.95 -1.35 -16.52
C SER A 104 6.19 -1.26 -15.00
N ALA A 105 7.36 -1.66 -14.50
CA ALA A 105 7.78 -1.53 -13.11
C ALA A 105 9.13 -0.80 -13.01
N ASP A 106 9.14 0.36 -12.34
CA ASP A 106 10.36 1.11 -12.01
C ASP A 106 10.77 0.85 -10.55
N ALA A 107 11.78 0.04 -10.33
CA ALA A 107 12.27 -0.30 -9.00
C ALA A 107 13.67 0.27 -8.76
N THR A 108 13.84 1.04 -7.69
CA THR A 108 15.15 1.45 -7.17
C THR A 108 15.45 0.64 -5.91
N VAL A 109 16.43 -0.26 -5.99
CA VAL A 109 16.87 -1.07 -4.85
C VAL A 109 17.81 -0.23 -4.00
N VAL A 110 17.43 0.00 -2.74
CA VAL A 110 18.20 0.79 -1.78
C VAL A 110 18.68 -0.11 -0.66
N GLN A 111 20.00 -0.11 -0.45
CA GLN A 111 20.60 -0.75 0.71
C GLN A 111 20.29 0.06 1.97
N LEU A 112 19.87 -0.65 3.01
CA LEU A 112 19.71 -0.12 4.35
C LEU A 112 21.05 -0.17 5.10
N LYS A 113 21.19 0.66 6.13
CA LYS A 113 22.31 0.51 7.06
C LYS A 113 22.09 -0.72 7.97
N ASP A 114 23.21 -1.30 8.41
CA ASP A 114 23.19 -2.47 9.27
C ASP A 114 22.61 -2.18 10.66
N GLY A 115 22.17 -3.23 11.35
CA GLY A 115 21.65 -3.16 12.71
C GLY A 115 20.17 -2.77 12.83
N LEU A 116 19.46 -2.61 11.70
CA LEU A 116 18.02 -2.39 11.72
C LEU A 116 17.25 -3.68 12.05
N SER A 117 16.20 -3.56 12.85
CA SER A 117 15.23 -4.62 13.08
C SER A 117 14.10 -4.58 12.04
N CYS A 118 13.40 -5.70 11.84
CA CYS A 118 12.25 -5.76 10.93
C CYS A 118 11.17 -4.71 11.27
N ALA A 119 10.88 -4.46 12.55
CA ALA A 119 9.93 -3.42 12.96
C ALA A 119 10.40 -2.00 12.56
N GLN A 120 11.70 -1.74 12.56
CA GLN A 120 12.28 -0.47 12.12
C GLN A 120 12.19 -0.33 10.60
N VAL A 121 12.44 -1.40 9.85
CA VAL A 121 12.27 -1.44 8.39
C VAL A 121 10.83 -1.12 8.01
N GLU A 122 9.85 -1.73 8.69
CA GLU A 122 8.42 -1.43 8.48
C GLU A 122 8.10 0.05 8.70
N ALA A 123 8.60 0.63 9.79
CA ALA A 123 8.42 2.05 10.08
C ALA A 123 9.09 2.94 9.01
N ILE A 124 10.26 2.53 8.51
CA ILE A 124 10.95 3.20 7.40
C ILE A 124 10.09 3.15 6.13
N LEU A 125 9.60 1.97 5.73
CA LEU A 125 8.76 1.79 4.55
C LEU A 125 7.51 2.68 4.63
N PHE A 126 6.82 2.66 5.77
CA PHE A 126 5.66 3.52 6.01
C PHE A 126 6.00 5.02 5.93
N LYS A 127 7.15 5.43 6.47
CA LYS A 127 7.61 6.82 6.42
C LYS A 127 7.97 7.26 5.00
N LEU A 128 8.66 6.40 4.24
CA LEU A 128 9.09 6.67 2.87
C LEU A 128 7.91 6.69 1.90
N ALA A 129 6.94 5.79 2.04
CA ALA A 129 5.73 5.75 1.22
C ALA A 129 4.92 7.07 1.25
N LYS A 130 5.06 7.87 2.32
CA LYS A 130 4.41 9.18 2.46
C LYS A 130 5.16 10.32 1.79
N LYS A 131 6.40 10.11 1.34
CA LYS A 131 7.19 11.15 0.70
C LYS A 131 6.61 11.49 -0.68
N ARG A 132 6.73 12.76 -1.09
CA ARG A 132 6.16 13.24 -2.35
C ARG A 132 6.87 12.60 -3.53
N GLU A 133 8.19 12.43 -3.41
CA GLU A 133 9.10 11.84 -4.39
C GLU A 133 8.86 10.34 -4.59
N ILE A 134 8.17 9.68 -3.66
CA ILE A 134 7.94 8.24 -3.64
C ILE A 134 6.53 7.92 -4.11
N ARG A 135 6.42 7.00 -5.05
CA ARG A 135 5.19 6.39 -5.56
C ARG A 135 4.82 5.15 -4.76
N TYR A 136 5.82 4.33 -4.40
CA TYR A 136 5.66 3.19 -3.49
C TYR A 136 6.98 2.86 -2.78
N ALA A 137 6.87 2.22 -1.61
CA ALA A 137 8.01 1.68 -0.88
C ALA A 137 7.65 0.29 -0.36
N THR A 138 8.48 -0.71 -0.63
CA THR A 138 8.18 -2.12 -0.38
C THR A 138 9.38 -2.90 0.14
N PRO A 139 9.16 -3.97 0.92
CA PRO A 139 10.24 -4.75 1.54
C PRO A 139 10.89 -5.74 0.59
N PHE A 140 12.04 -6.26 1.04
CA PHE A 140 12.56 -7.56 0.61
C PHE A 140 12.22 -8.65 1.63
N PHE A 141 12.27 -9.91 1.21
CA PHE A 141 12.14 -11.11 2.04
C PHE A 141 13.23 -12.12 1.70
N GLN A 142 13.50 -13.05 2.60
CA GLN A 142 14.25 -14.25 2.24
C GLN A 142 13.35 -15.15 1.40
N SER A 143 13.86 -15.67 0.27
CA SER A 143 13.10 -16.66 -0.49
C SER A 143 12.90 -17.93 0.34
N PRO A 144 11.68 -18.49 0.40
CA PRO A 144 11.44 -19.77 1.08
C PRO A 144 11.94 -20.97 0.26
N PHE A 145 12.29 -20.78 -1.01
CA PHE A 145 12.69 -21.85 -1.94
C PHE A 145 14.17 -21.80 -2.32
N GLU A 146 14.79 -20.62 -2.24
CA GLU A 146 16.13 -20.35 -2.75
C GLU A 146 16.92 -19.49 -1.76
N ALA A 147 18.24 -19.41 -1.94
CA ALA A 147 19.11 -18.60 -1.09
C ALA A 147 19.04 -17.09 -1.38
N ASN A 148 18.29 -16.67 -2.40
CA ASN A 148 18.18 -15.29 -2.85
C ASN A 148 17.14 -14.47 -2.06
N LEU A 149 17.19 -13.15 -2.24
CA LEU A 149 16.20 -12.23 -1.68
C LEU A 149 15.10 -11.94 -2.71
N LEU A 150 13.86 -11.89 -2.23
CA LEU A 150 12.67 -11.54 -3.01
C LEU A 150 12.23 -10.12 -2.69
N GLY A 151 12.39 -9.21 -3.64
CA GLY A 151 11.88 -7.85 -3.54
C GLY A 151 10.45 -7.76 -4.04
N ILE A 152 9.57 -7.10 -3.30
CA ILE A 152 8.19 -6.85 -3.77
C ILE A 152 8.20 -5.63 -4.69
N THR A 153 7.82 -5.78 -5.96
CA THR A 153 7.65 -4.63 -6.86
C THR A 153 6.33 -3.89 -6.55
N ASN A 154 5.93 -2.94 -7.39
CA ASN A 154 4.56 -2.40 -7.33
C ASN A 154 3.56 -3.21 -8.15
N GLN A 155 3.98 -4.31 -8.76
CA GLN A 155 3.14 -5.11 -9.65
C GLN A 155 2.70 -6.43 -9.02
N PHE A 156 1.60 -6.94 -9.53
CA PHE A 156 1.09 -8.26 -9.22
C PHE A 156 0.25 -8.78 -10.39
N ILE A 157 0.25 -10.09 -10.55
CA ILE A 157 -0.45 -10.78 -11.63
C ILE A 157 -1.78 -11.29 -11.10
N VAL A 158 -2.82 -11.18 -11.92
CA VAL A 158 -4.17 -11.67 -11.61
C VAL A 158 -4.69 -12.47 -12.80
N ASN A 159 -5.12 -13.70 -12.52
CA ASN A 159 -5.86 -14.54 -13.46
C ASN A 159 -7.33 -14.58 -13.06
N LEU A 160 -8.23 -14.25 -13.98
CA LEU A 160 -9.68 -14.40 -13.80
C LEU A 160 -10.12 -15.82 -14.11
N LYS A 161 -11.22 -16.24 -13.49
CA LYS A 161 -11.92 -17.47 -13.84
C LYS A 161 -12.60 -17.35 -15.20
N PRO A 162 -12.80 -18.46 -15.94
CA PRO A 162 -13.65 -18.49 -17.10
C PRO A 162 -15.05 -17.92 -16.79
N GLY A 163 -15.60 -17.14 -17.71
CA GLY A 163 -16.90 -16.47 -17.54
C GLY A 163 -16.84 -15.07 -16.92
N TYR A 164 -15.66 -14.62 -16.45
CA TYR A 164 -15.41 -13.21 -16.13
C TYR A 164 -14.61 -12.53 -17.24
N SER A 165 -14.66 -11.20 -17.27
CA SER A 165 -14.12 -10.41 -18.37
C SER A 165 -13.19 -9.29 -17.91
N ALA A 166 -12.52 -8.64 -18.87
CA ALA A 166 -11.78 -7.40 -18.62
C ALA A 166 -12.66 -6.29 -17.99
N ALA A 167 -13.97 -6.27 -18.27
CA ALA A 167 -14.89 -5.33 -17.62
C ALA A 167 -15.04 -5.61 -16.12
N ASP A 168 -14.98 -6.87 -15.70
CA ASP A 168 -15.00 -7.24 -14.28
C ASP A 168 -13.67 -6.90 -13.60
N MET A 169 -12.54 -7.11 -14.29
CA MET A 169 -11.23 -6.63 -13.82
C MET A 169 -11.24 -5.11 -13.59
N LYS A 170 -11.84 -4.34 -14.50
CA LYS A 170 -11.98 -2.88 -14.38
C LYS A 170 -12.81 -2.48 -13.14
N LYS A 171 -13.82 -3.26 -12.75
CA LYS A 171 -14.59 -3.01 -11.51
C LYS A 171 -13.72 -3.27 -10.27
N LEU A 172 -12.96 -4.36 -10.25
CA LEU A 172 -12.08 -4.72 -9.13
C LEU A 172 -10.96 -3.69 -8.94
N THR A 173 -10.32 -3.26 -10.02
CA THR A 173 -9.25 -2.23 -10.00
C THR A 173 -9.78 -0.88 -9.52
N LYS A 174 -10.96 -0.44 -9.99
CA LYS A 174 -11.62 0.78 -9.48
C LYS A 174 -11.88 0.71 -7.97
N ARG A 175 -12.36 -0.43 -7.45
CA ARG A 175 -12.64 -0.62 -6.02
C ARG A 175 -11.37 -0.63 -5.16
N THR A 176 -10.28 -1.14 -5.69
CA THR A 176 -9.00 -1.27 -4.97
C THR A 176 -8.02 -0.15 -5.26
N LYS A 177 -8.37 0.76 -6.18
CA LYS A 177 -7.54 1.86 -6.68
C LYS A 177 -6.20 1.35 -7.25
N THR A 178 -6.21 0.16 -7.84
CA THR A 178 -5.09 -0.37 -8.62
C THR A 178 -5.25 0.00 -10.09
N GLN A 179 -4.17 -0.12 -10.86
CA GLN A 179 -4.19 0.17 -12.30
C GLN A 179 -3.91 -1.11 -13.08
N ILE A 180 -4.59 -1.28 -14.21
CA ILE A 180 -4.22 -2.32 -15.19
C ILE A 180 -3.02 -1.78 -15.94
N VAL A 181 -1.89 -2.47 -15.83
CA VAL A 181 -0.66 -2.12 -16.54
C VAL A 181 -0.66 -2.78 -17.91
N GLU A 182 -0.99 -4.06 -17.94
CA GLU A 182 -1.01 -4.86 -19.17
C GLU A 182 -2.04 -5.98 -19.06
N GLN A 183 -2.58 -6.39 -20.21
CA GLN A 183 -3.41 -7.58 -20.36
C GLN A 183 -2.65 -8.57 -21.24
N LEU A 184 -2.19 -9.67 -20.65
CA LEU A 184 -1.36 -10.69 -21.32
C LEU A 184 -2.21 -11.71 -22.10
N GLY A 185 -3.52 -11.75 -21.85
CA GLY A 185 -4.47 -12.63 -22.53
C GLY A 185 -5.89 -12.35 -22.06
N ASP A 186 -6.84 -13.21 -22.44
CA ASP A 186 -8.27 -12.99 -22.13
C ASP A 186 -8.57 -12.90 -20.63
N TYR A 187 -7.78 -13.61 -19.82
CA TYR A 187 -8.01 -13.74 -18.38
C TYR A 187 -6.84 -13.28 -17.50
N THR A 188 -5.69 -12.92 -18.08
CA THR A 188 -4.46 -12.63 -17.35
C THR A 188 -4.10 -11.15 -17.44
N PHE A 189 -3.92 -10.52 -16.27
CA PHE A 189 -3.66 -9.09 -16.14
C PHE A 189 -2.46 -8.85 -15.24
N ILE A 190 -1.58 -7.94 -15.65
CA ILE A 190 -0.59 -7.32 -14.76
C ILE A 190 -1.23 -6.05 -14.21
N LEU A 191 -1.32 -5.98 -12.88
CA LEU A 191 -1.83 -4.81 -12.16
C LEU A 191 -0.72 -4.13 -11.39
N SER A 192 -0.84 -2.82 -11.16
CA SER A 192 0.04 -2.08 -10.26
C SER A 192 -0.70 -1.47 -9.08
N ALA A 193 0.01 -1.35 -7.96
CA ALA A 193 -0.44 -0.72 -6.73
C ALA A 193 0.59 0.31 -6.27
N ASP A 194 0.21 1.58 -6.32
CA ASP A 194 0.98 2.67 -5.71
C ASP A 194 0.43 3.04 -4.32
N LYS A 195 0.96 4.09 -3.72
CA LYS A 195 0.53 4.58 -2.40
C LYS A 195 -0.94 5.04 -2.32
N TYR A 196 -1.64 5.20 -3.45
CA TYR A 196 -3.06 5.55 -3.48
C TYR A 196 -3.97 4.32 -3.59
N ALA A 197 -3.40 3.14 -3.87
CA ALA A 197 -4.09 1.87 -3.82
C ALA A 197 -4.54 1.52 -2.38
N ALA A 198 -5.44 0.54 -2.25
CA ALA A 198 -5.93 0.06 -0.96
C ALA A 198 -4.88 -0.73 -0.13
N GLY A 199 -3.65 -0.83 -0.62
CA GLY A 199 -2.49 -1.46 0.01
C GLY A 199 -1.37 -1.62 -1.02
N HIS A 200 -0.18 -2.05 -0.59
CA HIS A 200 0.94 -2.32 -1.50
C HIS A 200 0.71 -3.60 -2.34
N ALA A 201 1.53 -3.84 -3.36
CA ALA A 201 1.33 -4.93 -4.32
C ALA A 201 1.12 -6.31 -3.68
N LEU A 202 1.97 -6.71 -2.72
CA LEU A 202 1.79 -7.96 -1.98
C LEU A 202 0.44 -8.05 -1.23
N GLN A 203 -0.01 -6.97 -0.58
CA GLN A 203 -1.34 -6.93 0.05
C GLN A 203 -2.46 -7.01 -0.98
N MET A 204 -2.29 -6.37 -2.14
CA MET A 204 -3.28 -6.40 -3.22
C MET A 204 -3.36 -7.79 -3.86
N ALA A 205 -2.24 -8.47 -4.12
CA ALA A 205 -2.23 -9.85 -4.59
C ALA A 205 -3.03 -10.76 -3.65
N ASN A 206 -2.73 -10.70 -2.35
CA ASN A 206 -3.47 -11.47 -1.34
C ASN A 206 -4.95 -11.12 -1.24
N LYS A 207 -5.31 -9.85 -1.48
CA LYS A 207 -6.70 -9.41 -1.49
C LYS A 207 -7.44 -9.91 -2.73
N PHE A 208 -6.79 -9.87 -3.89
CA PHE A 208 -7.37 -10.33 -5.15
C PHE A 208 -7.54 -11.85 -5.17
N ALA A 209 -6.59 -12.61 -4.62
CA ALA A 209 -6.69 -14.07 -4.47
C ALA A 209 -7.94 -14.53 -3.70
N ARG A 210 -8.59 -13.63 -2.94
CA ARG A 210 -9.81 -13.91 -2.18
C ARG A 210 -11.11 -13.49 -2.89
N PHE A 211 -11.02 -12.84 -4.05
CA PHE A 211 -12.22 -12.48 -4.81
C PHE A 211 -12.74 -13.67 -5.60
N TYR A 212 -14.06 -13.87 -5.59
CA TYR A 212 -14.68 -15.05 -6.19
C TYR A 212 -14.41 -15.16 -7.71
N GLN A 213 -14.24 -14.02 -8.39
CA GLN A 213 -13.93 -13.94 -9.82
C GLN A 213 -12.49 -14.30 -10.18
N VAL A 214 -11.59 -14.29 -9.19
CA VAL A 214 -10.15 -14.49 -9.39
C VAL A 214 -9.83 -15.97 -9.20
N GLU A 215 -9.12 -16.54 -10.16
CA GLU A 215 -8.60 -17.92 -10.12
C GLU A 215 -7.29 -17.97 -9.32
N SER A 216 -6.38 -17.04 -9.62
CA SER A 216 -5.12 -16.87 -8.88
C SER A 216 -4.66 -15.42 -8.90
N SER A 217 -3.91 -15.04 -7.87
CA SER A 217 -3.21 -13.75 -7.84
C SER A 217 -1.95 -13.83 -6.99
N GLU A 218 -0.86 -13.33 -7.54
CA GLU A 218 0.46 -13.41 -6.96
C GLU A 218 1.26 -12.12 -7.19
N PRO A 219 2.13 -11.73 -6.24
CA PRO A 219 3.01 -10.58 -6.42
C PRO A 219 4.00 -10.84 -7.56
N ASP A 220 4.37 -9.77 -8.26
CA ASP A 220 5.54 -9.79 -9.13
C ASP A 220 6.79 -9.52 -8.29
N PHE A 221 7.77 -10.43 -8.38
CA PHE A 221 8.97 -10.39 -7.57
C PHE A 221 10.16 -9.85 -8.36
N TYR A 222 10.90 -8.94 -7.74
CA TYR A 222 12.27 -8.65 -8.12
C TYR A 222 13.20 -9.68 -7.46
N TYR A 223 13.91 -10.45 -8.27
CA TYR A 223 14.91 -11.40 -7.80
C TYR A 223 16.24 -10.67 -7.60
N GLY A 224 16.64 -10.49 -6.35
CA GLY A 224 17.95 -9.94 -6.03
C GLY A 224 19.04 -11.00 -6.24
N PHE A 225 19.84 -10.84 -7.29
CA PHE A 225 21.09 -11.56 -7.47
C PHE A 225 22.16 -11.08 -6.47
#